data_AF-X0WQV3-F1
#
_entry.id   AF-X0WQV3-F1
#
_cell.length_a   1.000
_cell.length_b   1.000
_cell.length_c   1.000
_cell.angle_alpha   90.00
_cell.angle_beta   90.00
_cell.angle_gamma   90.00
#
_symmetry.space_group_name_H-M   'P 1'
#
loop_
_entity.id
_entity.type
_entity.pdbx_description
1 polymer ?
#
loop_
_entity_poly.entity_id
_entity_poly.type
_entity_poly.pdbx_seq_one_letter_code
_entity_poly.pdbx_strand_id
1 'polypeptide(L)'
;MIKQDNLEVSFGRALEELAKKDIQRQCQLAGADYKVIRAGKTLISLLLMDRDYQISYPEGEVTCRDNSQKVGLMEKAILLRYLNNAEEASGGEKVIGFNELPSGSFYNPAFSQSVVKPFINFFGKEPQKLKWAAKRLGGIE
;
A
#
# COMPACT_ATOMS: atom_id res chain seq x y z
N MET A 1 6.28 19.82 -2.46
CA MET A 1 5.67 19.31 -3.71
C MET A 1 6.65 18.38 -4.37
N ILE A 2 6.30 17.10 -4.52
CA ILE A 2 7.06 16.20 -5.39
C ILE A 2 6.82 16.69 -6.82
N LYS A 3 7.87 17.08 -7.55
CA LYS A 3 7.74 17.50 -8.95
C LYS A 3 7.19 16.33 -9.77
N GLN A 4 6.25 16.62 -10.67
CA GLN A 4 5.57 15.64 -11.52
C GLN A 4 6.57 14.78 -12.32
N ASP A 5 7.66 15.38 -12.80
CA ASP A 5 8.78 14.71 -13.47
C ASP A 5 9.42 13.60 -12.64
N ASN A 6 9.49 13.76 -11.30
CA ASN A 6 10.08 12.77 -10.42
C ASN A 6 9.15 11.55 -10.22
N LEU A 7 7.84 11.76 -10.31
CA LEU A 7 6.84 10.69 -10.22
C LEU A 7 6.82 9.83 -11.48
N GLU A 8 6.98 10.43 -12.66
CA GLU A 8 7.05 9.70 -13.93
C GLU A 8 8.29 8.80 -13.98
N VAL A 9 9.45 9.34 -13.58
CA VAL A 9 10.69 8.56 -13.47
C VAL A 9 10.54 7.43 -12.44
N SER A 10 9.94 7.72 -11.28
CA SER A 10 9.69 6.69 -10.25
C SER A 10 8.75 5.59 -10.75
N PHE A 11 7.72 5.94 -11.51
CA PHE A 11 6.76 4.99 -12.06
C PHE A 11 7.40 4.12 -13.15
N GLY A 12 8.13 4.72 -14.09
CA GLY A 12 8.86 3.98 -15.13
C GLY A 12 9.87 2.99 -14.54
N ARG A 13 10.64 3.42 -13.54
CA ARG A 13 11.56 2.53 -12.80
C ARG A 13 10.82 1.39 -12.11
N ALA A 14 9.66 1.64 -11.52
CA ALA A 14 8.89 0.59 -10.88
C ALA A 14 8.41 -0.48 -11.88
N LEU A 15 8.06 -0.09 -13.12
CA LEU A 15 7.73 -1.06 -14.17
C LEU A 15 8.97 -1.85 -14.63
N GLU A 16 10.10 -1.18 -14.82
CA GLU A 16 11.37 -1.83 -15.19
C GLU A 16 11.82 -2.85 -14.14
N GLU A 17 11.70 -2.51 -12.85
CA GLU A 17 12.03 -3.43 -11.76
C GLU A 17 11.06 -4.62 -11.72
N LEU A 18 9.76 -4.38 -11.92
CA LEU A 18 8.78 -5.46 -11.95
C LEU A 18 9.03 -6.41 -13.12
N ALA A 19 9.46 -5.89 -14.26
CA ALA A 19 9.78 -6.68 -15.45
C ALA A 19 10.97 -7.63 -15.28
N LYS A 20 11.84 -7.37 -14.30
CA LYS A 20 12.98 -8.25 -13.95
C LYS A 20 12.56 -9.41 -13.05
N LYS A 21 11.32 -9.44 -12.58
CA LYS A 21 10.83 -10.41 -11.59
C LYS A 21 9.85 -11.41 -12.20
N ASP A 22 9.69 -12.55 -11.53
CA ASP A 22 8.60 -13.48 -11.81
C ASP A 22 7.28 -12.88 -11.29
N ILE A 23 6.42 -12.45 -12.22
CA ILE A 23 5.13 -11.82 -11.93
C ILE A 23 4.22 -12.74 -11.10
N GLN A 24 4.20 -14.04 -11.41
CA GLN A 24 3.38 -14.99 -10.65
C GLN A 24 3.85 -15.03 -9.19
N ARG A 25 5.18 -15.11 -8.98
CA ARG A 25 5.73 -15.11 -7.63
C ARG A 25 5.46 -13.79 -6.90
N GLN A 26 5.64 -12.65 -7.57
CA GLN A 26 5.41 -11.33 -6.96
C GLN A 26 3.94 -11.12 -6.59
N CYS A 27 3.00 -11.55 -7.42
CA CYS A 27 1.58 -11.49 -7.10
C CYS A 27 1.25 -12.31 -5.85
N GLN A 28 1.78 -13.54 -5.76
CA GLN A 28 1.60 -14.37 -4.56
C GLN A 28 2.15 -13.71 -3.29
N LEU A 29 3.36 -13.15 -3.34
CA LEU A 29 3.96 -12.47 -2.19
C LEU A 29 3.17 -11.22 -1.78
N ALA A 30 2.59 -10.51 -2.74
CA ALA A 30 1.81 -9.31 -2.50
C ALA A 30 0.36 -9.60 -2.09
N GLY A 31 -0.06 -10.86 -2.03
CA GLY A 31 -1.48 -11.20 -1.82
C GLY A 31 -2.39 -10.75 -2.97
N ALA A 32 -1.84 -10.67 -4.19
CA ALA A 32 -2.55 -10.28 -5.40
C ALA A 32 -2.85 -11.50 -6.29
N ASP A 33 -3.96 -11.43 -7.00
CA ASP A 33 -4.31 -12.38 -8.05
C ASP A 33 -3.78 -11.92 -9.40
N TYR A 34 -3.56 -12.83 -10.33
CA TYR A 34 -3.19 -12.49 -11.70
C TYR A 34 -3.88 -13.39 -12.73
N LYS A 35 -4.14 -12.83 -13.91
CA LYS A 35 -4.73 -13.54 -15.05
C LYS A 35 -4.01 -13.17 -16.33
N VAL A 36 -3.51 -14.17 -17.04
CA VAL A 36 -2.96 -13.98 -18.39
C VAL A 36 -4.11 -13.70 -19.35
N ILE A 37 -4.14 -12.50 -19.94
CA ILE A 37 -5.17 -12.11 -20.93
C ILE A 37 -4.79 -12.63 -22.32
N ARG A 38 -3.50 -12.54 -22.68
CA ARG A 38 -2.92 -13.05 -23.92
C ARG A 38 -1.41 -13.19 -23.75
N ALA A 39 -0.72 -13.77 -24.73
CA ALA A 39 0.73 -13.89 -24.72
C ALA A 39 1.38 -12.52 -24.42
N GLY A 40 2.17 -12.47 -23.34
CA GLY A 40 2.88 -11.26 -22.90
C GLY A 40 2.03 -10.20 -22.19
N LYS A 41 0.74 -10.46 -21.89
CA LYS A 41 -0.10 -9.53 -21.12
C LYS A 41 -0.80 -10.20 -19.95
N THR A 42 -0.67 -9.59 -18.79
CA THR A 42 -1.24 -10.06 -17.53
C THR A 42 -2.05 -8.96 -16.88
N LEU A 43 -3.19 -9.31 -16.30
CA LEU A 43 -3.98 -8.43 -15.44
C LEU A 43 -3.78 -8.86 -13.99
N ILE A 44 -3.27 -7.96 -13.16
CA ILE A 44 -3.06 -8.17 -11.74
C ILE A 44 -4.23 -7.53 -10.99
N SER A 45 -4.84 -8.25 -10.07
CA SER A 45 -5.91 -7.76 -9.19
C SER A 45 -5.38 -7.65 -7.77
N LEU A 46 -5.39 -6.45 -7.21
CA LEU A 46 -4.81 -6.14 -5.90
C LEU A 46 -5.82 -5.38 -5.05
N LEU A 47 -6.15 -5.94 -3.88
CA LEU A 47 -6.93 -5.26 -2.85
C LEU A 47 -5.97 -4.44 -1.99
N LEU A 48 -6.08 -3.11 -2.01
CA LEU A 48 -5.26 -2.22 -1.19
C LEU A 48 -6.12 -1.12 -0.60
N MET A 49 -6.05 -0.92 0.72
CA MET A 49 -6.83 0.11 1.44
C MET A 49 -8.34 0.03 1.12
N ASP A 50 -8.90 -1.20 1.14
CA ASP A 50 -10.32 -1.48 0.87
C ASP A 50 -10.78 -1.05 -0.53
N ARG A 51 -9.86 -1.07 -1.50
CA ARG A 51 -10.13 -0.77 -2.91
C ARG A 51 -9.55 -1.84 -3.81
N ASP A 52 -10.36 -2.26 -4.77
CA ASP A 52 -9.99 -3.25 -5.79
C ASP A 52 -9.30 -2.55 -6.97
N TYR A 53 -7.99 -2.76 -7.12
CA TYR A 53 -7.22 -2.27 -8.25
C TYR A 53 -6.98 -3.36 -9.30
N GLN A 54 -7.07 -2.98 -10.57
CA GLN A 54 -6.63 -3.80 -11.69
C GLN A 54 -5.45 -3.12 -12.38
N ILE A 55 -4.34 -3.83 -12.49
CA ILE A 55 -3.08 -3.35 -13.07
C ILE A 55 -2.79 -4.17 -14.33
N SER A 56 -2.74 -3.50 -15.47
CA SER A 56 -2.32 -4.12 -16.74
C SER A 56 -0.81 -4.17 -16.81
N TYR A 57 -0.26 -5.36 -17.00
CA TYR A 57 1.17 -5.59 -17.15
C TYR A 57 1.47 -6.08 -18.58
N PRO A 58 2.49 -5.52 -19.28
CA PRO A 58 3.53 -4.62 -18.76
C PRO A 58 3.24 -3.11 -18.84
N GLU A 59 2.08 -2.68 -19.32
CA GLU A 59 1.81 -1.25 -19.58
C GLU A 59 1.74 -0.37 -18.33
N GLY A 60 1.44 -0.94 -17.17
CA GLY A 60 1.27 -0.22 -15.91
C GLY A 60 -0.02 0.60 -15.82
N GLU A 61 -0.98 0.38 -16.73
CA GLU A 61 -2.28 1.03 -16.61
C GLU A 61 -3.07 0.47 -15.43
N VAL A 62 -3.64 1.37 -14.62
CA VAL A 62 -4.34 1.01 -13.39
C VAL A 62 -5.75 1.57 -13.43
N THR A 63 -6.72 0.70 -13.13
CA THR A 63 -8.11 1.07 -12.88
C THR A 63 -8.50 0.66 -11.46
N CYS A 64 -9.42 1.41 -10.86
CA CYS A 64 -10.04 1.07 -9.59
C CYS A 64 -11.47 0.60 -9.89
N ARG A 65 -11.91 -0.53 -9.34
CA ARG A 65 -13.25 -1.06 -9.59
C ARG A 65 -14.34 -0.15 -9.01
N ASP A 66 -14.06 0.50 -7.88
CA ASP A 66 -15.02 1.33 -7.14
C ASP A 66 -15.18 2.73 -7.73
N ASN A 67 -14.30 3.13 -8.66
CA ASN A 67 -14.31 4.46 -9.24
C ASN A 67 -13.83 4.41 -10.70
N SER A 68 -14.70 4.85 -11.62
CA SER A 68 -14.36 5.00 -13.03
C SER A 68 -13.35 6.12 -13.31
N GLN A 69 -12.92 6.87 -12.30
CA GLN A 69 -11.86 7.86 -12.43
C GLN A 69 -10.49 7.22 -12.62
N LYS A 70 -9.64 7.90 -13.39
CA LYS A 70 -8.26 7.49 -13.62
C LYS A 70 -7.47 7.56 -12.31
N VAL A 71 -6.84 6.43 -11.96
CA VAL A 71 -5.88 6.35 -10.85
C VAL A 71 -4.70 7.27 -11.14
N GLY A 72 -4.39 8.18 -10.21
CA GLY A 72 -3.33 9.17 -10.37
C GLY A 72 -1.94 8.53 -10.38
N LEU A 73 -0.97 9.17 -11.04
CA LEU A 73 0.39 8.64 -11.21
C LEU A 73 1.08 8.26 -9.88
N MET A 74 0.89 9.07 -8.84
CA MET A 74 1.44 8.79 -7.51
C MET A 74 0.88 7.50 -6.92
N GLU A 75 -0.42 7.27 -7.05
CA GLU A 75 -1.10 6.07 -6.57
C GLU A 75 -0.66 4.84 -7.38
N LYS A 76 -0.55 4.98 -8.71
CA LYS A 76 0.03 3.94 -9.57
C LYS A 76 1.44 3.55 -9.13
N ALA A 77 2.29 4.53 -8.82
CA ALA A 77 3.65 4.29 -8.35
C ALA A 77 3.67 3.57 -6.98
N ILE A 78 2.76 3.90 -6.07
CA ILE A 78 2.62 3.21 -4.77
C ILE A 78 2.22 1.74 -4.99
N LEU A 79 1.23 1.48 -5.84
CA LEU A 79 0.76 0.13 -6.16
C LEU A 79 1.87 -0.74 -6.75
N LEU A 80 2.61 -0.23 -7.74
CA LEU A 80 3.74 -0.96 -8.32
C LEU A 80 4.87 -1.17 -7.32
N ARG A 81 5.16 -0.18 -6.45
CA ARG A 81 6.18 -0.33 -5.42
C ARG A 81 5.77 -1.36 -4.36
N TYR A 82 4.49 -1.41 -4.01
CA TYR A 82 3.96 -2.45 -3.13
C TYR A 82 4.18 -3.84 -3.72
N LEU A 83 3.80 -4.05 -4.99
CA LEU A 83 4.05 -5.30 -5.71
C LEU A 83 5.54 -5.66 -5.77
N ASN A 84 6.40 -4.69 -6.11
CA ASN A 84 7.83 -4.90 -6.22
C ASN A 84 8.51 -5.21 -4.88
N ASN A 85 8.02 -4.64 -3.78
CA ASN A 85 8.65 -4.83 -2.48
C ASN A 85 7.98 -5.94 -1.66
N ALA A 86 7.08 -6.69 -2.28
CA ALA A 86 6.47 -7.85 -1.65
C ALA A 86 7.53 -8.95 -1.50
N GLU A 87 7.79 -9.31 -0.25
CA GLU A 87 8.80 -10.29 0.14
C GLU A 87 8.15 -11.38 0.99
N GLU A 88 8.80 -12.53 1.07
CA GLU A 88 8.38 -13.56 2.02
C GLU A 88 8.46 -13.01 3.44
N ALA A 89 7.40 -13.21 4.23
CA ALA A 89 7.41 -12.82 5.64
C ALA A 89 8.41 -13.69 6.42
N SER A 90 9.67 -13.23 6.50
CA SER A 90 10.72 -13.90 7.24
C SER A 90 10.75 -13.40 8.69
N GLY A 91 9.88 -13.93 9.54
CA GLY A 91 9.93 -13.68 10.99
C GLY A 91 8.56 -13.73 11.65
N GLY A 92 8.55 -14.15 12.93
CA GLY A 92 7.36 -14.03 13.76
C GLY A 92 6.90 -12.59 13.85
N GLU A 93 5.60 -12.40 14.14
CA GLU A 93 4.89 -11.13 14.21
C GLU A 93 5.48 -10.19 15.29
N LYS A 94 6.64 -9.60 15.02
CA LYS A 94 7.22 -8.58 15.88
C LYS A 94 6.53 -7.27 15.57
N VAL A 95 5.69 -6.84 16.50
CA VAL A 95 5.14 -5.48 16.48
C VAL A 95 6.29 -4.49 16.62
N ILE A 96 6.42 -3.60 15.64
CA ILE A 96 7.41 -2.52 15.62
C ILE A 96 6.70 -1.16 15.65
N GLY A 97 7.33 -0.18 16.31
CA GLY A 97 6.91 1.21 16.27
C GLY A 97 7.19 1.86 14.91
N PHE A 98 6.42 2.91 14.57
CA PHE A 98 6.61 3.66 13.33
C PHE A 98 8.03 4.24 13.16
N ASN A 99 8.67 4.60 14.27
CA ASN A 99 10.05 5.13 14.29
C ASN A 99 11.13 4.08 14.02
N GLU A 100 10.80 2.79 14.13
CA GLU A 100 11.71 1.68 13.83
C GLU A 100 11.72 1.33 12.33
N LEU A 101 10.79 1.89 11.54
CA LEU A 101 10.80 1.74 10.09
C LEU A 101 12.06 2.39 9.49
N PRO A 102 12.56 1.87 8.35
CA PRO A 102 13.59 2.57 7.57
C PRO A 102 13.15 4.01 7.29
N SER A 103 13.96 4.97 7.74
CA SER A 103 13.66 6.41 7.68
C SER A 103 12.41 6.88 8.45
N GLY A 104 11.75 6.01 9.21
CA GLY A 104 10.54 6.33 9.98
C GLY A 104 10.78 7.39 11.05
N SER A 105 11.98 7.43 11.64
CA SER A 105 12.39 8.46 12.60
C SER A 105 12.27 9.89 12.06
N PHE A 106 12.59 10.11 10.78
CA PHE A 106 12.46 11.43 10.13
C PHE A 106 11.00 11.89 10.03
N TYR A 107 10.07 10.95 9.85
CA TYR A 107 8.64 11.23 9.71
C TYR A 107 7.87 11.13 11.02
N ASN A 108 8.48 10.61 12.08
CA ASN A 108 7.82 10.39 13.37
C ASN A 108 7.16 11.66 13.95
N PRO A 109 7.77 12.87 13.88
CA PRO A 109 7.10 14.08 14.37
C PRO A 109 5.77 14.37 13.65
N ALA A 110 5.74 14.22 12.33
CA ALA A 110 4.55 14.43 11.52
C ALA A 110 3.50 13.33 11.78
N PHE A 111 3.93 12.06 11.82
CA PHE A 111 3.07 10.93 12.16
C PHE A 111 2.43 11.09 13.55
N SER A 112 3.24 11.44 14.55
CA SER A 112 2.78 11.66 15.91
C SER A 112 1.75 12.79 16.00
N GLN A 113 1.95 13.88 15.26
CA GLN A 113 1.02 15.00 15.23
C GLN A 113 -0.33 14.62 14.58
N SER A 114 -0.30 13.85 13.50
CA SER A 114 -1.49 13.51 12.71
C SER A 114 -2.26 12.29 13.22
N VAL A 115 -1.59 11.35 13.89
CA VAL A 115 -2.18 10.07 14.31
C VAL A 115 -2.21 9.96 15.82
N VAL A 116 -1.07 10.09 16.50
CA VAL A 116 -0.98 9.80 17.95
C VAL A 116 -1.67 10.85 18.79
N LYS A 117 -1.41 12.14 18.55
CA LYS A 117 -1.99 13.23 19.35
C LYS A 117 -3.53 13.29 19.31
N PRO A 118 -4.21 13.12 18.17
CA PRO A 118 -5.67 13.04 18.15
C PRO A 118 -6.24 11.96 19.07
N PHE A 119 -5.63 10.77 19.09
CA PHE A 119 -6.05 9.69 19.98
C PHE A 119 -5.82 10.04 21.45
N ILE A 120 -4.65 10.58 21.80
CA ILE A 120 -4.36 11.00 23.18
C ILE A 120 -5.30 12.12 23.63
N ASN A 121 -5.55 13.11 22.78
CA ASN A 121 -6.40 14.24 23.11
C ASN A 121 -7.87 13.80 23.33
N PHE A 122 -8.35 12.85 22.55
CA PHE A 122 -9.75 12.39 22.63
C PHE A 122 -9.95 11.30 23.69
N PHE A 123 -9.07 10.31 23.75
CA PHE A 123 -9.22 9.13 24.62
C PHE A 123 -8.34 9.17 25.88
N GLY A 124 -7.34 10.04 25.97
CA GLY A 124 -6.32 9.98 27.04
C GLY A 124 -6.86 10.14 28.45
N LYS A 125 -7.94 10.89 28.65
CA LYS A 125 -8.62 11.02 29.96
C LYS A 125 -9.46 9.79 30.31
N GLU A 126 -9.99 9.10 29.30
CA GLU A 126 -10.90 7.96 29.47
C GLU A 126 -10.58 6.86 28.44
N PRO A 127 -9.47 6.10 28.61
CA PRO A 127 -9.02 5.13 27.60
C PRO A 127 -10.05 4.04 27.26
N GLN A 128 -10.98 3.75 28.18
CA GLN A 128 -12.06 2.79 27.95
C GLN A 128 -12.99 3.18 26.79
N LYS A 129 -13.11 4.48 26.48
CA LYS A 129 -13.87 4.96 25.31
C LYS A 129 -13.29 4.47 23.99
N LEU A 130 -11.97 4.23 23.93
CA LEU A 130 -11.34 3.66 22.73
C LEU A 130 -11.82 2.21 22.51
N LYS A 131 -11.81 1.38 23.55
CA LYS A 131 -12.34 0.00 23.47
C LYS A 131 -13.81 -0.03 23.05
N TRP A 132 -14.63 0.84 23.66
CA TRP A 132 -16.04 0.98 23.31
C TRP A 132 -16.27 1.38 21.85
N ALA A 133 -15.47 2.32 21.33
CA ALA A 133 -15.55 2.77 19.95
C ALA A 133 -15.08 1.68 18.98
N ALA A 134 -13.95 1.02 19.29
CA ALA A 134 -13.41 -0.09 18.50
C ALA A 134 -14.44 -1.21 18.35
N LYS A 135 -15.11 -1.63 19.43
CA LYS A 135 -16.16 -2.67 19.38
C LYS A 135 -17.31 -2.30 18.44
N ARG A 136 -17.71 -1.02 18.39
CA ARG A 136 -18.76 -0.55 17.46
C ARG A 136 -18.32 -0.52 16.00
N LEU A 137 -17.02 -0.40 15.77
CA LEU A 137 -16.41 -0.44 14.44
C LEU A 137 -16.04 -1.87 13.98
N GLY A 138 -16.44 -2.90 14.74
CA GLY A 138 -16.14 -4.30 14.41
C GLY A 138 -14.78 -4.80 14.92
N GLY A 139 -14.12 -4.04 15.80
CA GLY A 139 -12.90 -4.48 16.47
C GLY A 139 -13.14 -5.74 17.31
N ILE A 140 -12.27 -6.73 17.14
CA ILE A 140 -12.22 -7.98 17.90
C ILE A 140 -11.19 -7.86 19.02
N GLU A 141 -11.52 -8.39 20.20
CA GLU A 141 -10.65 -8.40 21.40
C GLU A 141 -9.79 -9.68 21.44
#